data_AF-A0A934U363-F1
#
_entry.id   AF-A0A934U363-F1
#
_cell.length_a   1.000
_cell.length_b   1.000
_cell.length_c   1.000
_cell.angle_alpha   90.00
_cell.angle_beta   90.00
_cell.angle_gamma   90.00
#
_symmetry.space_group_name_H-M   'P 1'
#
loop_
_entity.id
_entity.type
_entity.pdbx_description
1 polymer ?
#
loop_
_entity_poly.entity_id
_entity_poly.type
_entity_poly.pdbx_seq_one_letter_code
_entity_poly.pdbx_strand_id
1 'polypeptide(L)'
;MKRKTFRRLTATLTCKKGIGCGYDKKNQHATLNIYGTGKIVATGKKYYAGVGGRENETSGNINIHGTTIEATGGSYGAGIGGGDEGKKPDKTTAIRIYAGNITATGGTDAAGIGGGNEQPGARTYIYGGNITATSKKLGAGIGGGDEEGTMGIWIYDGTVNATGGESGAGIGAGEDGGDLREAKDGGVNILGGNVTAKGGKNGVGIGGGRAENMSGTITINRSG
;
A
#
# COMPACT_ATOMS: atom_id res chain seq x y z
N MET A 1 -21.90 -30.04 31.72
CA MET A 1 -20.87 -28.98 31.59
C MET A 1 -21.35 -27.89 30.64
N LYS A 2 -21.64 -26.67 31.10
CA LYS A 2 -21.94 -25.54 30.21
C LYS A 2 -20.61 -24.95 29.71
N ARG A 3 -20.33 -25.04 28.40
CA ARG A 3 -19.20 -24.35 27.77
C ARG A 3 -19.42 -22.84 27.94
N LYS A 4 -18.57 -22.15 28.70
CA LYS A 4 -18.50 -20.69 28.71
C LYS A 4 -17.95 -20.25 27.36
N THR A 5 -18.81 -19.70 26.50
CA THR A 5 -18.37 -19.02 25.28
C THR A 5 -17.75 -17.69 25.68
N PHE A 6 -16.42 -17.61 25.70
CA PHE A 6 -15.73 -16.33 25.87
C PHE A 6 -15.90 -15.53 24.58
N ARG A 7 -16.64 -14.42 24.63
CA ARG A 7 -16.62 -13.42 23.56
C ARG A 7 -15.23 -12.80 23.55
N ARG A 8 -14.45 -13.01 22.48
CA ARG A 8 -13.22 -12.25 22.24
C ARG A 8 -13.62 -10.79 22.06
N LEU A 9 -13.33 -9.95 23.05
CA LEU A 9 -13.39 -8.50 22.92
C LEU A 9 -12.18 -8.10 22.07
N THR A 10 -12.43 -7.64 20.84
CA THR A 10 -11.39 -7.08 19.99
C THR A 10 -11.12 -5.65 20.45
N ALA A 11 -9.93 -5.38 21.00
CA ALA A 11 -9.53 -4.02 21.34
C ALA A 11 -9.32 -3.20 20.06
N THR A 12 -9.80 -1.95 20.04
CA THR A 12 -9.65 -1.01 18.93
C THR A 12 -8.73 0.14 19.34
N LEU A 13 -7.66 0.36 18.59
CA LEU A 13 -6.83 1.56 18.66
C LEU A 13 -7.22 2.52 17.54
N THR A 14 -7.63 3.75 17.90
CA THR A 14 -8.02 4.78 16.94
C THR A 14 -7.00 5.92 16.91
N CYS A 15 -6.39 6.12 15.75
CA CYS A 15 -5.36 7.14 15.50
C CYS A 15 -5.88 8.16 14.48
N LYS A 16 -6.42 9.30 14.96
CA LYS A 16 -7.01 10.36 14.10
C LYS A 16 -5.98 11.24 13.36
N LYS A 17 -4.69 10.96 13.51
CA LYS A 17 -3.57 11.72 12.94
C LYS A 17 -2.56 10.80 12.25
N GLY A 18 -3.02 9.61 11.87
CA GLY A 18 -2.23 8.53 11.32
C GLY A 18 -1.33 7.86 12.35
N ILE A 19 -0.61 6.83 11.90
CA ILE A 19 0.49 6.19 12.61
C ILE A 19 1.76 6.47 11.81
N GLY A 20 2.66 7.27 12.36
CA GLY A 20 3.88 7.70 11.65
C GLY A 20 4.95 6.61 11.61
N CYS A 21 5.49 6.35 10.42
CA CYS A 21 6.69 5.56 10.18
C CYS A 21 7.40 6.18 8.96
N GLY A 22 8.45 6.97 9.20
CA GLY A 22 9.25 7.67 8.20
C GLY A 22 10.74 7.47 8.51
N TYR A 23 11.49 8.56 8.69
CA TYR A 23 12.91 8.50 9.09
C TYR A 23 13.12 8.55 10.61
N ASP A 24 14.19 7.93 11.09
CA ASP A 24 14.74 8.14 12.41
C ASP A 24 15.65 9.38 12.46
N LYS A 25 16.14 9.76 13.65
CA LYS A 25 16.98 10.95 13.85
C LYS A 25 18.34 10.89 13.12
N LYS A 26 18.71 9.75 12.54
CA LYS A 26 19.95 9.51 11.79
C LYS A 26 19.70 9.39 10.29
N ASN A 27 18.51 9.79 9.81
CA ASN A 27 18.05 9.60 8.43
C ASN A 27 17.98 8.12 7.99
N GLN A 28 17.83 7.19 8.93
CA GLN A 28 17.56 5.78 8.60
C GLN A 28 16.06 5.52 8.59
N HIS A 29 15.57 4.64 7.72
CA HIS A 29 14.15 4.28 7.70
C HIS A 29 13.73 3.64 9.03
N ALA A 30 12.78 4.27 9.73
CA ALA A 30 12.19 3.69 10.92
C ALA A 30 11.48 2.37 10.57
N THR A 31 11.31 1.48 11.55
CA THR A 31 10.54 0.24 11.36
C THR A 31 9.34 0.23 12.30
N LEU A 32 8.15 0.08 11.72
CA LEU A 32 6.88 -0.14 12.42
C LEU A 32 6.48 -1.60 12.29
N ASN A 33 6.46 -2.33 13.40
CA ASN A 33 5.95 -3.69 13.46
C ASN A 33 4.59 -3.72 14.16
N ILE A 34 3.58 -4.25 13.48
CA ILE A 34 2.20 -4.32 13.97
C ILE A 34 1.84 -5.80 14.19
N TYR A 35 1.58 -6.14 15.44
CA TYR A 35 1.21 -7.48 15.90
C TYR A 35 -0.15 -7.47 16.60
N GLY A 36 -0.68 -8.68 16.85
CA GLY A 36 -1.89 -8.91 17.61
C GLY A 36 -3.13 -9.08 16.72
N THR A 37 -4.25 -9.45 17.34
CA THR A 37 -5.52 -9.70 16.64
C THR A 37 -6.54 -8.59 16.85
N GLY A 38 -6.10 -7.43 17.34
CA GLY A 38 -6.93 -6.26 17.58
C GLY A 38 -7.33 -5.56 16.28
N LYS A 39 -8.00 -4.42 16.42
CA LYS A 39 -8.32 -3.51 15.32
C LYS A 39 -7.56 -2.20 15.44
N ILE A 40 -7.02 -1.70 14.35
CA ILE A 40 -6.46 -0.36 14.23
C ILE A 40 -7.32 0.42 13.23
N VAL A 41 -7.72 1.63 13.59
CA VAL A 41 -8.30 2.61 12.67
C VAL A 41 -7.38 3.81 12.64
N ALA A 42 -6.70 4.03 11.51
CA ALA A 42 -5.70 5.09 11.37
C ALA A 42 -6.06 6.02 10.22
N THR A 43 -6.29 7.29 10.53
CA THR A 43 -6.65 8.32 9.55
C THR A 43 -5.56 9.39 9.53
N GLY A 44 -4.87 9.53 8.40
CA GLY A 44 -3.86 10.54 8.17
C GLY A 44 -4.45 11.95 8.30
N LYS A 45 -3.62 12.90 8.74
CA LYS A 45 -3.90 14.33 8.52
C LYS A 45 -3.76 14.65 7.04
N LYS A 46 -4.13 15.88 6.63
CA LYS A 46 -3.78 16.43 5.31
C LYS A 46 -2.33 16.05 4.97
N TYR A 47 -2.12 15.45 3.81
CA TYR A 47 -0.83 15.01 3.26
C TYR A 47 -0.18 13.78 3.90
N TYR A 48 -0.74 13.22 4.98
CA TYR A 48 -0.11 12.14 5.72
C TYR A 48 -0.74 10.80 5.34
N ALA A 49 0.07 9.75 5.36
CA ALA A 49 -0.45 8.40 5.26
C ALA A 49 -1.35 8.06 6.46
N GLY A 50 -2.29 7.13 6.27
CA GLY A 50 -3.00 6.52 7.38
C GLY A 50 -2.03 5.77 8.29
N VAL A 51 -1.17 4.94 7.70
CA VAL A 51 -0.04 4.30 8.37
C VAL A 51 1.22 4.50 7.51
N GLY A 52 2.20 5.24 8.02
CA GLY A 52 3.48 5.44 7.37
C GLY A 52 3.95 6.90 7.33
N GLY A 53 4.34 7.36 6.15
CA GLY A 53 5.01 8.64 5.92
C GLY A 53 4.13 9.86 6.20
N ARG A 54 4.82 10.97 6.45
CA ARG A 54 4.23 12.32 6.50
C ARG A 54 4.41 12.99 5.14
N GLU A 55 3.85 14.18 5.00
CA GLU A 55 4.18 15.10 3.89
C GLU A 55 5.70 15.21 3.71
N ASN A 56 6.18 15.16 2.48
CA ASN A 56 7.59 15.18 2.09
C ASN A 56 8.43 14.00 2.64
N GLU A 57 7.80 12.97 3.21
CA GLU A 57 8.45 11.79 3.74
C GLU A 57 7.96 10.50 3.07
N THR A 58 8.90 9.63 2.73
CA THR A 58 8.57 8.23 2.41
C THR A 58 8.12 7.45 3.64
N SER A 59 7.51 6.30 3.39
CA SER A 59 7.30 5.33 4.47
C SER A 59 8.63 4.83 5.00
N GLY A 60 8.72 4.56 6.30
CA GLY A 60 9.70 3.62 6.82
C GLY A 60 9.35 2.18 6.42
N ASN A 61 10.00 1.21 7.07
CA ASN A 61 9.62 -0.20 6.96
C ASN A 61 8.33 -0.47 7.75
N ILE A 62 7.29 -0.97 7.09
CA ILE A 62 6.01 -1.28 7.73
C ILE A 62 5.80 -2.80 7.65
N ASN A 63 5.73 -3.48 8.80
CA ASN A 63 5.54 -4.93 8.88
C ASN A 63 4.23 -5.23 9.63
N ILE A 64 3.29 -5.94 8.99
CA ILE A 64 1.97 -6.27 9.56
C ILE A 64 1.82 -7.79 9.66
N HIS A 65 1.55 -8.31 10.86
CA HIS A 65 1.62 -9.75 11.16
C HIS A 65 0.27 -10.43 11.48
N GLY A 66 -0.87 -9.73 11.38
CA GLY A 66 -2.18 -10.35 11.67
C GLY A 66 -3.30 -9.42 12.15
N THR A 67 -3.00 -8.14 12.37
CA THR A 67 -3.96 -7.16 12.90
C THR A 67 -5.03 -6.80 11.87
N THR A 68 -6.26 -6.49 12.32
CA THR A 68 -7.25 -5.84 11.45
C THR A 68 -6.92 -4.37 11.36
N ILE A 69 -6.73 -3.83 10.15
CA ILE A 69 -6.33 -2.43 9.94
C ILE A 69 -7.29 -1.77 8.96
N GLU A 70 -7.85 -0.64 9.37
CA GLU A 70 -8.54 0.32 8.50
C GLU A 70 -7.69 1.58 8.44
N ALA A 71 -6.97 1.76 7.34
CA ALA A 71 -6.04 2.86 7.15
C ALA A 71 -6.55 3.79 6.04
N THR A 72 -6.70 5.07 6.34
CA THR A 72 -7.14 6.08 5.38
C THR A 72 -6.12 7.21 5.33
N GLY A 73 -5.57 7.46 4.15
CA GLY A 73 -4.71 8.62 3.94
C GLY A 73 -5.48 9.93 4.05
N GLY A 74 -4.78 11.01 4.42
CA GLY A 74 -5.33 12.36 4.23
C GLY A 74 -5.35 12.76 2.75
N SER A 75 -5.66 14.03 2.45
CA SER A 75 -5.49 14.57 1.08
C SER A 75 -4.09 14.21 0.59
N TYR A 76 -3.98 13.42 -0.47
CA TYR A 76 -2.71 13.03 -1.10
C TYR A 76 -1.77 12.08 -0.32
N GLY A 77 -2.17 11.61 0.86
CA GLY A 77 -1.42 10.57 1.57
C GLY A 77 -1.89 9.15 1.22
N ALA A 78 -1.00 8.16 1.26
CA ALA A 78 -1.39 6.77 1.05
C ALA A 78 -2.30 6.24 2.19
N GLY A 79 -3.06 5.19 1.93
CA GLY A 79 -3.70 4.45 3.03
C GLY A 79 -2.63 3.86 3.95
N ILE A 80 -1.77 3.02 3.40
CA ILE A 80 -0.55 2.50 4.04
C ILE A 80 0.64 2.77 3.13
N GLY A 81 1.65 3.48 3.63
CA GLY A 81 2.84 3.81 2.87
C GLY A 81 3.23 5.26 3.03
N GLY A 82 3.55 5.95 1.94
CA GLY A 82 4.13 7.29 1.99
C GLY A 82 3.13 8.45 2.07
N GLY A 83 3.62 9.64 2.43
CA GLY A 83 2.83 10.87 2.39
C GLY A 83 3.00 11.62 1.06
N ASP A 84 2.31 12.73 0.92
CA ASP A 84 2.35 13.60 -0.26
C ASP A 84 3.76 14.09 -0.57
N GLU A 85 4.14 14.15 -1.86
CA GLU A 85 5.45 14.59 -2.35
C GLU A 85 6.63 13.89 -1.64
N GLY A 86 6.39 12.69 -1.11
CA GLY A 86 7.39 11.99 -0.32
C GLY A 86 8.58 11.59 -1.17
N LYS A 87 9.79 11.71 -0.61
CA LYS A 87 11.04 11.30 -1.29
C LYS A 87 10.93 9.91 -1.92
N LYS A 88 11.60 9.69 -3.05
CA LYS A 88 11.73 8.37 -3.68
C LYS A 88 12.23 7.34 -2.65
N PRO A 89 11.52 6.23 -2.43
CA PRO A 89 12.00 5.18 -1.54
C PRO A 89 13.28 4.54 -2.11
N ASP A 90 14.11 3.99 -1.23
CA ASP A 90 15.32 3.27 -1.62
C ASP A 90 15.15 1.75 -1.45
N LYS A 91 16.20 0.99 -1.78
CA LYS A 91 16.22 -0.47 -1.68
C LYS A 91 16.24 -1.01 -0.24
N THR A 92 16.03 -0.20 0.79
CA THR A 92 15.93 -0.62 2.19
C THR A 92 14.55 -0.36 2.80
N THR A 93 13.70 0.38 2.10
CA THR A 93 12.30 0.60 2.46
C THR A 93 11.40 -0.50 1.89
N ALA A 94 10.44 -0.97 2.67
CA ALA A 94 9.39 -1.85 2.18
C ALA A 94 8.18 -1.91 3.11
N ILE A 95 7.03 -2.20 2.50
CA ILE A 95 5.80 -2.58 3.17
C ILE A 95 5.70 -4.11 3.09
N ARG A 96 5.57 -4.79 4.23
CA ARG A 96 5.47 -6.25 4.33
C ARG A 96 4.20 -6.62 5.08
N ILE A 97 3.31 -7.33 4.41
CA ILE A 97 2.07 -7.83 4.98
C ILE A 97 2.16 -9.34 5.03
N TYR A 98 2.30 -9.88 6.24
CA TYR A 98 2.38 -11.32 6.46
C TYR A 98 1.00 -11.97 6.65
N ALA A 99 0.10 -11.25 7.32
CA ALA A 99 -1.28 -11.65 7.55
C ALA A 99 -2.12 -10.46 8.02
N GLY A 100 -3.44 -10.66 8.16
CA GLY A 100 -4.37 -9.68 8.73
C GLY A 100 -5.58 -9.45 7.82
N ASN A 101 -6.49 -8.59 8.28
CA ASN A 101 -7.58 -8.07 7.46
C ASN A 101 -7.39 -6.56 7.28
N ILE A 102 -6.96 -6.15 6.10
CA ILE A 102 -6.47 -4.79 5.85
C ILE A 102 -7.39 -4.13 4.83
N THR A 103 -7.95 -2.99 5.20
CA THR A 103 -8.59 -2.06 4.28
C THR A 103 -7.74 -0.78 4.27
N ALA A 104 -7.14 -0.48 3.12
CA ALA A 104 -6.27 0.67 2.94
C ALA A 104 -6.83 1.57 1.83
N THR A 105 -7.17 2.80 2.17
CA THR A 105 -7.78 3.76 1.25
C THR A 105 -6.90 4.99 1.14
N GLY A 106 -6.39 5.25 -0.07
CA GLY A 106 -5.61 6.44 -0.38
C GLY A 106 -6.42 7.73 -0.25
N GLY A 107 -5.69 8.84 -0.10
CA GLY A 107 -6.17 10.17 -0.38
C GLY A 107 -6.58 10.35 -1.84
N THR A 108 -6.97 11.58 -2.20
CA THR A 108 -6.98 12.00 -3.61
C THR A 108 -5.59 11.70 -4.20
N ASP A 109 -5.52 11.12 -5.38
CA ASP A 109 -4.29 10.92 -6.17
C ASP A 109 -3.21 9.98 -5.55
N ALA A 110 -3.37 9.57 -4.30
CA ALA A 110 -2.46 8.63 -3.62
C ALA A 110 -2.89 7.17 -3.73
N ALA A 111 -1.95 6.25 -3.48
CA ALA A 111 -2.23 4.82 -3.49
C ALA A 111 -3.04 4.35 -2.27
N GLY A 112 -3.76 3.23 -2.44
CA GLY A 112 -4.29 2.50 -1.29
C GLY A 112 -3.15 1.98 -0.40
N ILE A 113 -2.25 1.18 -1.00
CA ILE A 113 -0.99 0.73 -0.39
C ILE A 113 0.17 1.12 -1.29
N GLY A 114 1.12 1.91 -0.79
CA GLY A 114 2.31 2.32 -1.53
C GLY A 114 2.59 3.82 -1.42
N GLY A 115 2.61 4.54 -2.54
CA GLY A 115 3.02 5.95 -2.59
C GLY A 115 1.93 6.94 -2.22
N GLY A 116 2.31 8.09 -1.64
CA GLY A 116 1.49 9.30 -1.70
C GLY A 116 1.42 9.86 -3.14
N ASN A 117 0.67 10.94 -3.34
CA ASN A 117 0.72 11.69 -4.61
C ASN A 117 2.16 12.13 -4.90
N GLU A 118 2.55 12.09 -6.18
CA GLU A 118 3.91 12.43 -6.64
C GLU A 118 5.00 11.66 -5.85
N GLN A 119 4.65 10.45 -5.39
CA GLN A 119 5.59 9.55 -4.76
C GLN A 119 5.48 8.11 -5.30
N PRO A 120 6.63 7.47 -5.60
CA PRO A 120 6.65 6.04 -5.89
C PRO A 120 6.24 5.19 -4.71
N GLY A 121 5.50 4.12 -4.99
CA GLY A 121 5.28 3.07 -4.01
C GLY A 121 6.59 2.40 -3.61
N ALA A 122 6.89 2.36 -2.30
CA ALA A 122 7.94 1.50 -1.78
C ALA A 122 7.69 0.04 -2.16
N ARG A 123 8.74 -0.78 -2.12
CA ARG A 123 8.58 -2.21 -2.40
C ARG A 123 7.53 -2.82 -1.49
N THR A 124 6.57 -3.50 -2.10
CA THR A 124 5.43 -4.06 -1.36
C THR A 124 5.45 -5.57 -1.48
N TYR A 125 5.50 -6.24 -0.33
CA TYR A 125 5.48 -7.70 -0.21
C TYR A 125 4.22 -8.12 0.54
N ILE A 126 3.41 -8.95 -0.10
CA ILE A 126 2.21 -9.54 0.49
C ILE A 126 2.44 -11.05 0.55
N TYR A 127 2.65 -11.56 1.75
CA TYR A 127 2.82 -12.99 2.02
C TYR A 127 1.51 -13.69 2.42
N GLY A 128 0.44 -12.93 2.70
CA GLY A 128 -0.86 -13.47 3.09
C GLY A 128 -1.81 -12.41 3.64
N GLY A 129 -3.01 -12.86 4.07
CA GLY A 129 -4.07 -12.01 4.62
C GLY A 129 -5.24 -11.76 3.67
N ASN A 130 -6.20 -10.96 4.12
CA ASN A 130 -7.30 -10.41 3.32
C ASN A 130 -7.08 -8.91 3.17
N ILE A 131 -6.80 -8.45 1.96
CA ILE A 131 -6.37 -7.09 1.68
C ILE A 131 -7.33 -6.47 0.68
N THR A 132 -7.87 -5.32 1.04
CA THR A 132 -8.60 -4.41 0.15
C THR A 132 -7.84 -3.10 0.10
N ALA A 133 -7.35 -2.73 -1.08
CA ALA A 133 -6.55 -1.54 -1.29
C ALA A 133 -7.17 -0.68 -2.40
N THR A 134 -7.50 0.58 -2.09
CA THR A 134 -8.26 1.45 -3.00
C THR A 134 -7.65 2.84 -3.09
N SER A 135 -7.49 3.37 -4.30
CA SER A 135 -7.30 4.82 -4.50
C SER A 135 -8.60 5.49 -4.89
N LYS A 136 -8.68 6.81 -4.69
CA LYS A 136 -9.87 7.61 -4.98
C LYS A 136 -9.89 8.18 -6.40
N LYS A 137 -8.74 8.57 -6.96
CA LYS A 137 -8.69 9.34 -8.21
C LYS A 137 -7.54 8.93 -9.13
N LEU A 138 -6.29 9.37 -8.91
CA LEU A 138 -5.22 9.08 -9.88
C LEU A 138 -4.23 7.98 -9.45
N GLY A 139 -4.14 7.67 -8.15
CA GLY A 139 -3.22 6.64 -7.65
C GLY A 139 -3.67 5.20 -7.89
N ALA A 140 -2.73 4.27 -7.69
CA ALA A 140 -2.99 2.84 -7.80
C ALA A 140 -3.74 2.28 -6.58
N GLY A 141 -4.41 1.13 -6.73
CA GLY A 141 -4.87 0.36 -5.58
C GLY A 141 -3.68 -0.06 -4.71
N ILE A 142 -2.71 -0.74 -5.32
CA ILE A 142 -1.40 -1.08 -4.74
C ILE A 142 -0.30 -0.62 -5.70
N GLY A 143 0.61 0.24 -5.23
CA GLY A 143 1.75 0.72 -5.99
C GLY A 143 1.97 2.23 -5.87
N GLY A 144 2.10 2.93 -7.00
CA GLY A 144 2.40 4.37 -7.03
C GLY A 144 1.18 5.27 -6.75
N GLY A 145 1.46 6.49 -6.27
CA GLY A 145 0.51 7.59 -6.42
C GLY A 145 0.53 8.15 -7.83
N ASP A 146 -0.15 9.27 -8.03
CA ASP A 146 -0.16 9.99 -9.30
C ASP A 146 1.24 10.39 -9.75
N GLU A 147 1.40 10.49 -11.07
CA GLU A 147 2.68 10.74 -11.77
C GLU A 147 3.76 9.70 -11.48
N GLU A 148 3.43 8.63 -10.73
CA GLU A 148 4.45 7.79 -10.14
C GLU A 148 4.24 6.27 -10.26
N GLY A 149 5.40 5.60 -10.34
CA GLY A 149 5.52 4.16 -10.43
C GLY A 149 5.62 3.46 -9.07
N THR A 150 6.25 2.30 -9.07
CA THR A 150 6.57 1.56 -7.84
C THR A 150 7.95 0.94 -7.95
N MET A 151 8.62 0.76 -6.81
CA MET A 151 9.86 0.00 -6.73
C MET A 151 9.68 -1.52 -6.90
N GLY A 152 8.44 -2.00 -6.95
CA GLY A 152 8.09 -3.39 -7.20
C GLY A 152 7.06 -3.92 -6.22
N ILE A 153 6.26 -4.87 -6.70
CA ILE A 153 5.16 -5.49 -5.95
C ILE A 153 5.32 -7.00 -6.05
N TRP A 154 5.27 -7.68 -4.91
CA TRP A 154 5.33 -9.14 -4.81
C TRP A 154 4.15 -9.63 -3.98
N ILE A 155 3.31 -10.47 -4.59
CA ILE A 155 2.18 -11.13 -3.93
C ILE A 155 2.44 -12.63 -3.96
N TYR A 156 2.74 -13.21 -2.81
CA TYR A 156 3.02 -14.64 -2.67
C TYR A 156 1.77 -15.44 -2.31
N ASP A 157 0.86 -14.87 -1.53
CA ASP A 157 -0.40 -15.52 -1.13
C ASP A 157 -1.43 -14.49 -0.59
N GLY A 158 -2.60 -14.95 -0.19
CA GLY A 158 -3.69 -14.17 0.41
C GLY A 158 -4.85 -13.94 -0.53
N THR A 159 -5.85 -13.19 -0.07
CA THR A 159 -6.92 -12.62 -0.89
C THR A 159 -6.65 -11.13 -1.04
N VAL A 160 -6.34 -10.67 -2.26
CA VAL A 160 -5.94 -9.29 -2.53
C VAL A 160 -6.92 -8.68 -3.54
N ASN A 161 -7.66 -7.67 -3.10
CA ASN A 161 -8.57 -6.88 -3.92
C ASN A 161 -8.01 -5.46 -4.04
N ALA A 162 -7.43 -5.14 -5.19
CA ALA A 162 -6.82 -3.85 -5.44
C ALA A 162 -7.62 -3.09 -6.51
N THR A 163 -8.07 -1.88 -6.17
CA THR A 163 -8.83 -1.02 -7.08
C THR A 163 -8.14 0.34 -7.23
N GLY A 164 -7.73 0.66 -8.46
CA GLY A 164 -7.19 1.96 -8.80
C GLY A 164 -8.24 3.06 -8.72
N GLY A 165 -7.78 4.30 -8.61
CA GLY A 165 -8.65 5.45 -8.83
C GLY A 165 -9.06 5.56 -10.30
N GLU A 166 -9.87 6.56 -10.65
CA GLU A 166 -10.34 6.86 -12.02
C GLU A 166 -9.35 6.53 -13.16
N SER A 167 -8.07 6.89 -13.03
CA SER A 167 -7.04 6.62 -14.04
C SER A 167 -5.88 5.74 -13.57
N GLY A 168 -5.84 5.35 -12.29
CA GLY A 168 -4.78 4.54 -11.72
C GLY A 168 -4.97 3.04 -11.95
N ALA A 169 -3.88 2.28 -11.89
CA ALA A 169 -3.93 0.83 -11.99
C ALA A 169 -4.58 0.19 -10.74
N GLY A 170 -5.17 -0.99 -10.89
CA GLY A 170 -5.46 -1.83 -9.73
C GLY A 170 -4.18 -2.15 -8.96
N ILE A 171 -3.19 -2.72 -9.64
CA ILE A 171 -1.85 -3.01 -9.13
C ILE A 171 -0.80 -2.47 -10.11
N GLY A 172 0.00 -1.50 -9.71
CA GLY A 172 1.00 -0.89 -10.60
C GLY A 172 1.26 0.58 -10.35
N ALA A 173 1.11 1.41 -11.38
CA ALA A 173 1.35 2.86 -11.31
C ALA A 173 0.05 3.68 -11.13
N GLY A 174 0.20 4.94 -10.71
CA GLY A 174 -0.82 5.97 -10.92
C GLY A 174 -0.89 6.42 -12.39
N GLU A 175 -1.75 7.40 -12.69
CA GLU A 175 -2.12 7.85 -14.05
C GLU A 175 -0.91 8.07 -14.98
N ASP A 176 0.05 8.87 -14.53
CA ASP A 176 1.22 9.33 -15.31
C ASP A 176 2.55 8.64 -14.89
N GLY A 177 2.49 7.46 -14.23
CA GLY A 177 3.63 6.85 -13.53
C GLY A 177 4.74 6.18 -14.37
N GLY A 178 5.17 6.83 -15.45
CA GLY A 178 6.16 6.32 -16.42
C GLY A 178 7.61 6.29 -15.93
N ASP A 179 8.00 7.14 -14.98
CA ASP A 179 9.43 7.44 -14.78
C ASP A 179 10.17 6.50 -13.80
N LEU A 180 9.53 5.92 -12.78
CA LEU A 180 10.27 5.41 -11.61
C LEU A 180 10.37 3.89 -11.40
N ARG A 181 10.28 3.06 -12.46
CA ARG A 181 10.52 1.60 -12.35
C ARG A 181 11.87 1.13 -12.90
N GLU A 182 12.90 1.97 -12.78
CA GLU A 182 14.30 1.66 -13.15
C GLU A 182 14.95 0.49 -12.39
N ALA A 183 14.27 -0.09 -11.39
CA ALA A 183 14.74 -1.35 -10.85
C ALA A 183 14.53 -2.44 -11.91
N LYS A 184 15.63 -2.97 -12.47
CA LYS A 184 15.62 -4.23 -13.25
C LYS A 184 14.83 -5.37 -12.57
N ASP A 185 14.60 -5.24 -11.26
CA ASP A 185 13.88 -6.16 -10.38
C ASP A 185 12.50 -5.61 -9.90
N GLY A 186 12.02 -4.46 -10.38
CA GLY A 186 10.94 -3.66 -9.80
C GLY A 186 9.55 -3.81 -10.44
N GLY A 187 9.26 -4.97 -11.02
CA GLY A 187 7.99 -5.28 -11.68
C GLY A 187 6.84 -5.64 -10.73
N VAL A 188 5.74 -6.13 -11.32
CA VAL A 188 4.62 -6.73 -10.57
C VAL A 188 4.73 -8.24 -10.66
N ASN A 189 4.87 -8.90 -9.50
CA ASN A 189 5.09 -10.33 -9.37
C ASN A 189 3.96 -10.94 -8.55
N ILE A 190 3.02 -11.61 -9.20
CA ILE A 190 1.96 -12.38 -8.55
C ILE A 190 2.35 -13.85 -8.64
N LEU A 191 2.72 -14.41 -7.50
CA LEU A 191 3.31 -15.74 -7.36
C LEU A 191 2.36 -16.74 -6.68
N GLY A 192 1.20 -16.25 -6.19
CA GLY A 192 0.15 -17.06 -5.58
C GLY A 192 -1.01 -16.21 -5.06
N GLY A 193 -1.90 -16.85 -4.31
CA GLY A 193 -3.10 -16.23 -3.74
C GLY A 193 -4.27 -16.07 -4.72
N ASN A 194 -5.34 -15.42 -4.23
CA ASN A 194 -6.49 -14.97 -5.00
C ASN A 194 -6.42 -13.46 -5.18
N VAL A 195 -6.00 -13.01 -6.37
CA VAL A 195 -5.76 -11.59 -6.65
C VAL A 195 -6.79 -11.07 -7.66
N THR A 196 -7.55 -10.06 -7.24
CA THR A 196 -8.42 -9.28 -8.11
C THR A 196 -7.86 -7.86 -8.21
N ALA A 197 -7.48 -7.46 -9.42
CA ALA A 197 -6.95 -6.13 -9.71
C ALA A 197 -7.84 -5.43 -10.72
N LYS A 198 -8.40 -4.28 -10.33
CA LYS A 198 -9.32 -3.49 -11.15
C LYS A 198 -8.79 -2.06 -11.29
N GLY A 199 -8.54 -1.62 -12.51
CA GLY A 199 -8.27 -0.21 -12.77
C GLY A 199 -9.53 0.64 -12.63
N GLY A 200 -9.37 1.95 -12.61
CA GLY A 200 -10.50 2.87 -12.71
C GLY A 200 -11.15 2.88 -14.09
N LYS A 201 -11.91 3.94 -14.36
CA LYS A 201 -12.57 4.18 -15.65
C LYS A 201 -11.59 4.14 -16.83
N ASN A 202 -10.39 4.68 -16.63
CA ASN A 202 -9.34 4.77 -17.64
C ASN A 202 -8.08 3.97 -17.27
N GLY A 203 -8.02 3.42 -16.06
CA GLY A 203 -6.89 2.65 -15.56
C GLY A 203 -6.96 1.18 -15.95
N VAL A 204 -5.82 0.51 -15.98
CA VAL A 204 -5.72 -0.93 -16.24
C VAL A 204 -5.78 -1.75 -14.94
N GLY A 205 -6.09 -3.05 -15.04
CA GLY A 205 -6.07 -3.94 -13.88
C GLY A 205 -4.67 -4.04 -13.26
N ILE A 206 -3.69 -4.49 -14.04
CA ILE A 206 -2.29 -4.65 -13.62
C ILE A 206 -1.43 -4.04 -14.73
N GLY A 207 -0.62 -3.02 -14.43
CA GLY A 207 -0.01 -2.26 -15.51
C GLY A 207 0.57 -0.90 -15.12
N GLY A 208 0.79 -0.08 -16.14
CA GLY A 208 0.98 1.35 -15.97
C GLY A 208 -0.32 2.04 -15.56
N GLY A 209 -0.31 3.36 -15.49
CA GLY A 209 -1.54 4.14 -15.42
C GLY A 209 -2.24 4.25 -16.77
N ARG A 210 -3.11 5.24 -16.90
CA ARG A 210 -3.77 5.60 -18.16
C ARG A 210 -2.78 6.12 -19.21
N ALA A 211 -1.83 6.96 -18.82
CA ALA A 211 -1.02 7.74 -19.77
C ALA A 211 0.31 7.08 -20.15
N GLU A 212 0.81 6.18 -19.30
CA GLU A 212 2.15 5.62 -19.47
C GLU A 212 2.20 4.10 -19.35
N ASN A 213 3.17 3.50 -20.04
CA ASN A 213 3.43 2.07 -19.97
C ASN A 213 4.04 1.68 -18.62
N MET A 214 3.81 0.43 -18.21
CA MET A 214 4.56 -0.17 -17.11
C MET A 214 6.02 -0.40 -17.55
N SER A 215 6.98 0.27 -16.90
CA SER A 215 8.38 -0.18 -16.89
C SER A 215 8.55 -1.43 -15.98
N GLY A 216 9.46 -2.34 -16.34
CA GLY A 216 9.63 -3.63 -15.67
C GLY A 216 8.74 -4.76 -16.23
N THR A 217 8.69 -5.91 -15.54
CA THR A 217 7.95 -7.10 -15.98
C THR A 217 6.71 -7.36 -15.15
N ILE A 218 5.65 -7.89 -15.78
CA ILE A 218 4.53 -8.51 -15.09
C ILE A 218 4.75 -10.02 -15.12
N THR A 219 4.88 -10.63 -13.95
CA THR A 219 5.02 -12.07 -13.80
C THR A 219 3.83 -12.61 -13.03
N ILE A 220 3.07 -13.52 -13.65
CA ILE A 220 1.98 -14.24 -12.99
C ILE A 220 2.30 -15.73 -13.06
N ASN A 221 2.72 -16.29 -11.92
CA ASN A 221 3.02 -17.70 -11.78
C ASN A 221 2.23 -18.25 -10.61
N ARG A 222 1.76 -19.49 -10.72
CA ARG A 222 1.25 -20.22 -9.56
C ARG A 222 2.40 -21.06 -9.01
N SER A 223 2.71 -20.93 -7.72
CA SER A 223 3.57 -21.91 -7.06
C SER A 223 2.94 -23.31 -7.19
N GLY A 224 3.71 -24.25 -7.75
CA GLY A 224 3.33 -25.66 -7.90
C GLY A 224 3.20 -26.38 -6.58
#